data_AF-A0A7C0X833-F1
#
_entry.id   AF-A0A7C0X833-F1
#
_cell.length_a   1.000
_cell.length_b   1.000
_cell.length_c   1.000
_cell.angle_alpha   90.00
_cell.angle_beta   90.00
_cell.angle_gamma   90.00
#
_symmetry.space_group_name_H-M   'P 1'
#
loop_
_entity.id
_entity.type
_entity.pdbx_description
1 polymer ?
#
loop_
_entity_poly.entity_id
_entity_poly.type
_entity_poly.pdbx_seq_one_letter_code
_entity_poly.pdbx_strand_id
1 'polypeptide(L)'
;MKDGIIEKKFEQIDHQADLAFIVYGKNVEELLKNFLELLRQLLSVKKTGRIVKTVDFHYNCLEDLIFDLGNEIIFEFETNHLFPSNLTSHGSKITLIFSTVDESGESVGIKALTYHGLKVEEESGILRTLVVFDV
;
A
#
# COMPACT_ATOMS: atom_id res chain seq x y z
N MET A 1 16.26 -9.92 29.16
CA MET A 1 15.92 -8.94 28.10
C MET A 1 15.08 -9.70 27.09
N LYS A 2 13.78 -9.40 27.00
CA LYS A 2 12.95 -9.93 25.91
C LYS A 2 13.05 -8.87 24.83
N ASP A 3 13.80 -9.15 23.78
CA ASP A 3 13.76 -8.38 22.55
C ASP A 3 12.32 -8.47 22.04
N GLY A 4 11.53 -7.44 22.37
CA GLY A 4 10.22 -7.26 21.77
C GLY A 4 10.49 -7.05 20.29
N ILE A 5 10.09 -8.03 19.47
CA ILE A 5 10.10 -7.90 18.02
C ILE A 5 9.24 -6.67 17.71
N ILE A 6 9.87 -5.54 17.42
CA ILE A 6 9.18 -4.43 16.78
C ILE A 6 8.83 -4.97 15.40
N GLU A 7 7.55 -5.27 15.19
CA GLU A 7 7.06 -5.72 13.90
C GLU A 7 7.22 -4.60 12.90
N LYS A 8 8.24 -4.77 12.05
CA LYS A 8 8.61 -3.82 11.02
C LYS A 8 7.53 -3.84 9.93
N LYS A 9 6.90 -2.70 9.66
CA LYS A 9 5.81 -2.58 8.66
C LYS A 9 6.33 -2.61 7.23
N PHE A 10 7.41 -1.87 6.98
CA PHE A 10 8.11 -1.84 5.72
C PHE A 10 9.53 -1.29 5.88
N GLU A 11 10.39 -1.55 4.90
CA GLU A 11 11.69 -0.91 4.72
C GLU A 11 11.96 -0.57 3.27
N GLN A 12 12.65 0.56 3.07
CA GLN A 12 13.28 0.84 1.79
C GLN A 12 14.50 -0.05 1.62
N ILE A 13 14.68 -0.59 0.42
CA ILE A 13 15.85 -1.39 0.07
C ILE A 13 16.63 -0.73 -1.06
N ASP A 14 17.93 -0.96 -1.10
CA ASP A 14 18.76 -0.61 -2.24
C ASP A 14 18.43 -1.57 -3.39
N HIS A 15 17.94 -1.03 -4.50
CA HIS A 15 17.46 -1.79 -5.65
C HIS A 15 17.88 -1.06 -6.93
N GLN A 16 18.02 -1.79 -8.04
CA GLN A 16 18.34 -1.18 -9.34
C GLN A 16 17.21 -0.28 -9.91
N ALA A 17 16.10 -0.12 -9.18
CA ALA A 17 14.94 0.67 -9.57
C ALA A 17 14.87 1.91 -8.68
N ASP A 18 14.21 2.96 -9.15
CA ASP A 18 14.25 4.27 -8.50
C ASP A 18 13.79 4.24 -7.04
N LEU A 19 12.75 3.45 -6.74
CA LEU A 19 12.22 3.34 -5.39
C LEU A 19 11.62 1.96 -5.09
N ALA A 20 12.22 1.23 -4.14
CA ALA A 20 11.80 -0.12 -3.78
C ALA A 20 11.65 -0.30 -2.26
N PHE A 21 10.62 -1.04 -1.86
CA PHE A 21 10.36 -1.38 -0.46
C PHE A 21 10.00 -2.85 -0.28
N ILE A 22 10.37 -3.42 0.86
CA ILE A 22 9.72 -4.63 1.37
C ILE A 22 8.62 -4.20 2.34
N VAL A 23 7.41 -4.71 2.15
CA VAL A 23 6.27 -4.52 3.06
C VAL A 23 5.95 -5.84 3.73
N TYR A 24 5.61 -5.81 5.02
CA TYR A 24 5.37 -7.01 5.84
C TYR A 24 3.95 -7.06 6.40
N GLY A 25 3.49 -8.24 6.80
CA GLY A 25 2.28 -8.42 7.61
C GLY A 25 2.10 -9.87 8.07
N LYS A 26 1.42 -10.11 9.19
CA LYS A 26 1.15 -11.49 9.67
C LYS A 26 0.04 -12.20 8.90
N ASN A 27 -0.74 -11.42 8.17
CA ASN A 27 -1.84 -11.88 7.32
C ASN A 27 -2.07 -10.84 6.22
N VAL A 28 -2.94 -11.20 5.26
CA VAL A 28 -3.25 -10.35 4.10
C VAL A 28 -3.76 -8.97 4.51
N GLU A 29 -4.64 -8.89 5.52
CA GLU A 29 -5.20 -7.62 5.97
C GLU A 29 -4.12 -6.70 6.55
N GLU A 30 -3.20 -7.23 7.35
CA GLU A 30 -2.08 -6.46 7.90
C GLU A 30 -1.08 -6.05 6.82
N LEU A 31 -0.77 -6.93 5.86
CA LEU A 31 0.11 -6.62 4.72
C LEU A 31 -0.44 -5.44 3.92
N LEU A 32 -1.75 -5.47 3.60
CA LEU A 32 -2.41 -4.40 2.86
C LEU A 32 -2.50 -3.08 3.65
N LYS A 33 -2.72 -3.14 4.98
CA LYS A 33 -2.71 -1.96 5.84
C LYS A 33 -1.32 -1.32 5.90
N ASN A 34 -0.27 -2.14 6.02
CA ASN A 34 1.10 -1.65 6.01
C ASN A 34 1.50 -1.09 4.64
N PHE A 35 1.02 -1.69 3.55
CA PHE A 35 1.19 -1.16 2.19
C PHE A 35 0.46 0.18 2.02
N LEU A 36 -0.77 0.32 2.52
CA LEU A 36 -1.51 1.58 2.51
C LEU A 36 -0.77 2.67 3.32
N GLU A 37 -0.16 2.30 4.45
CA GLU A 37 0.66 3.22 5.24
C GLU A 37 1.93 3.67 4.51
N LEU A 38 2.57 2.78 3.75
CA LEU A 38 3.67 3.15 2.86
C LEU A 38 3.21 4.17 1.82
N LEU A 39 2.12 3.91 1.09
CA LEU A 39 1.59 4.83 0.09
C LEU A 39 1.21 6.19 0.71
N ARG A 40 0.62 6.18 1.91
CA ARG A 40 0.31 7.41 2.67
C ARG A 40 1.56 8.26 2.92
N GLN A 41 2.69 7.63 3.25
CA GLN A 41 3.96 8.34 3.47
C GLN A 41 4.55 8.86 2.16
N LEU A 42 4.56 8.04 1.10
CA LEU A 42 5.12 8.43 -0.20
C LEU A 42 4.33 9.56 -0.86
N LEU A 43 3.01 9.58 -0.67
CA LEU A 43 2.09 10.60 -1.19
C LEU A 43 1.88 11.79 -0.23
N SER A 44 2.58 11.83 0.91
CA SER A 44 2.49 12.92 1.89
C SER A 44 1.06 13.20 2.39
N VAL A 45 0.23 12.16 2.51
CA VAL A 45 -1.18 12.26 2.96
C VAL A 45 -1.25 12.38 4.49
N LYS A 46 -1.50 13.60 4.98
CA LYS A 46 -1.58 13.86 6.42
C LYS A 46 -2.90 13.42 7.03
N LYS A 47 -4.01 13.78 6.37
CA LYS A 47 -5.35 13.58 6.91
C LYS A 47 -6.33 13.24 5.79
N THR A 48 -7.25 12.34 6.11
CA THR A 48 -8.43 12.06 5.28
C THR A 48 -9.66 12.75 5.88
N GLY A 49 -10.48 13.33 5.01
CA GLY A 49 -11.67 14.10 5.37
C GLY A 49 -12.96 13.34 5.04
N ARG A 50 -13.76 13.92 4.15
CA ARG A 50 -15.10 13.42 3.81
C ARG A 50 -15.02 12.22 2.89
N ILE A 51 -15.80 11.18 3.17
CA ILE A 51 -15.98 10.01 2.28
C ILE A 51 -16.55 10.47 0.94
N VAL A 52 -15.94 10.02 -0.15
CA VAL A 52 -16.31 10.37 -1.52
C VAL A 52 -16.79 9.15 -2.31
N LYS A 53 -16.03 8.06 -2.28
CA LYS A 53 -16.37 6.85 -3.04
C LYS A 53 -15.92 5.57 -2.33
N THR A 54 -16.48 4.45 -2.76
CA THR A 54 -16.09 3.11 -2.35
C THR A 54 -15.70 2.31 -3.58
N VAL A 55 -14.58 1.59 -3.52
CA VAL A 55 -14.10 0.73 -4.61
C VAL A 55 -13.90 -0.67 -4.07
N ASP A 56 -14.41 -1.65 -4.81
CA ASP A 56 -14.34 -3.07 -4.47
C ASP A 56 -13.36 -3.78 -5.41
N PHE A 57 -12.42 -4.53 -4.82
CA PHE A 57 -11.47 -5.37 -5.52
C PHE A 57 -11.77 -6.82 -5.20
N HIS A 58 -11.76 -7.67 -6.24
CA HIS A 58 -11.81 -9.11 -6.09
C HIS A 58 -10.50 -9.69 -6.60
N TYR A 59 -9.94 -10.64 -5.88
CA TYR A 59 -8.64 -11.19 -6.23
C TYR A 59 -8.61 -12.71 -6.10
N ASN A 60 -7.87 -13.33 -7.02
CA ASN A 60 -7.46 -14.73 -6.94
C ASN A 60 -5.96 -14.86 -6.64
N CYS A 61 -5.24 -13.75 -6.73
CA CYS A 61 -3.79 -13.62 -6.62
C CYS A 61 -3.50 -12.34 -5.83
N LEU A 62 -2.62 -12.41 -4.82
CA LEU A 62 -2.35 -11.26 -3.96
C LEU A 62 -1.50 -10.20 -4.65
N GLU A 63 -0.62 -10.63 -5.55
CA GLU A 63 0.22 -9.76 -6.37
C GLU A 63 -0.63 -8.85 -7.26
N ASP A 64 -1.62 -9.42 -7.96
CA ASP A 64 -2.55 -8.66 -8.79
C ASP A 64 -3.38 -7.69 -7.94
N LEU A 65 -3.84 -8.14 -6.77
CA LEU A 65 -4.54 -7.26 -5.83
C LEU A 65 -3.67 -6.06 -5.42
N ILE A 66 -2.42 -6.29 -5.03
CA ILE A 66 -1.50 -5.23 -4.59
C ILE A 66 -1.22 -4.27 -5.74
N PHE A 67 -1.03 -4.80 -6.96
CA PHE A 67 -0.82 -4.02 -8.17
C PHE A 67 -2.03 -3.11 -8.48
N ASP A 68 -3.23 -3.69 -8.56
CA ASP A 68 -4.46 -2.97 -8.88
C ASP A 68 -4.80 -1.94 -7.80
N LEU A 69 -4.72 -2.34 -6.53
CA LEU A 69 -4.97 -1.47 -5.38
C LEU A 69 -3.98 -0.30 -5.34
N GLY A 70 -2.69 -0.58 -5.51
CA GLY A 70 -1.65 0.43 -5.49
C GLY A 70 -1.84 1.47 -6.58
N ASN A 71 -2.08 1.02 -7.82
CA ASN A 71 -2.25 1.92 -8.95
C ASN A 71 -3.58 2.68 -8.93
N GLU A 72 -4.69 2.09 -8.46
CA GLU A 72 -5.94 2.85 -8.23
C GLU A 72 -5.71 3.95 -7.19
N ILE A 73 -5.02 3.66 -6.09
CA ILE A 73 -4.75 4.66 -5.04
C ILE A 73 -3.89 5.80 -5.57
N ILE A 74 -2.82 5.50 -6.31
CA ILE A 74 -1.95 6.52 -6.92
C ILE A 74 -2.77 7.37 -7.89
N PHE A 75 -3.55 6.74 -8.79
CA PHE A 75 -4.40 7.44 -9.75
C PHE A 75 -5.41 8.38 -9.06
N GLU A 76 -6.11 7.88 -8.05
CA GLU A 76 -7.13 8.63 -7.32
C GLU A 76 -6.56 9.78 -6.49
N PHE A 77 -5.36 9.60 -5.96
CA PHE A 77 -4.64 10.66 -5.28
C PHE A 77 -4.25 11.77 -6.28
N GLU A 78 -3.53 11.42 -7.35
CA GLU A 78 -3.01 12.39 -8.31
C GLU A 78 -4.11 13.11 -9.11
N THR A 79 -5.20 12.40 -9.45
CA THR A 79 -6.26 12.95 -10.32
C THR A 79 -7.37 13.63 -9.52
N ASN A 80 -7.75 13.04 -8.38
CA ASN A 80 -8.97 13.41 -7.65
C ASN A 80 -8.71 13.94 -6.23
N HIS A 81 -7.45 13.97 -5.77
CA HIS A 81 -7.09 14.29 -4.39
C HIS A 81 -7.88 13.43 -3.38
N LEU A 82 -7.94 12.12 -3.65
CA LEU A 82 -8.57 11.13 -2.78
C LEU A 82 -7.56 10.10 -2.28
N PHE A 83 -7.77 9.62 -1.06
CA PHE A 83 -6.98 8.52 -0.51
C PHE A 83 -7.86 7.62 0.37
N PRO A 84 -7.58 6.31 0.46
CA PRO A 84 -8.36 5.43 1.33
C PRO A 84 -8.26 5.84 2.80
N SER A 85 -9.41 6.17 3.36
CA SER A 85 -9.59 6.37 4.81
C SER A 85 -9.85 5.06 5.56
N ASN A 86 -10.26 4.01 4.84
CA ASN A 86 -10.52 2.71 5.42
C ASN A 86 -10.31 1.60 4.38
N LEU A 87 -9.95 0.42 4.88
CA LEU A 87 -9.80 -0.82 4.13
C LEU A 87 -10.48 -1.92 4.92
N THR A 88 -11.39 -2.65 4.29
CA THR A 88 -12.03 -3.84 4.86
C THR A 88 -11.82 -5.05 3.97
N SER A 89 -11.69 -6.22 4.57
CA SER A 89 -11.54 -7.50 3.88
C SER A 89 -12.66 -8.46 4.24
N HIS A 90 -13.24 -9.12 3.25
CA HIS A 90 -14.23 -10.17 3.44
C HIS A 90 -14.02 -11.29 2.42
N GLY A 91 -13.34 -12.36 2.85
CA GLY A 91 -12.90 -13.42 1.94
C GLY A 91 -11.91 -12.90 0.90
N SER A 92 -12.17 -13.16 -0.38
CA SER A 92 -11.38 -12.68 -1.51
C SER A 92 -11.79 -11.29 -2.03
N LYS A 93 -12.55 -10.53 -1.23
CA LYS A 93 -12.97 -9.17 -1.54
C LYS A 93 -12.29 -8.16 -0.61
N ILE A 94 -11.69 -7.14 -1.18
CA ILE A 94 -11.20 -5.94 -0.48
C ILE A 94 -12.07 -4.76 -0.86
N THR A 95 -12.45 -3.95 0.13
CA THR A 95 -13.20 -2.72 -0.08
C THR A 95 -12.39 -1.54 0.45
N LEU A 96 -12.14 -0.55 -0.41
CA LEU A 96 -11.52 0.72 -0.06
C LEU A 96 -12.57 1.82 0.03
N ILE A 97 -12.53 2.60 1.10
CA ILE A 97 -13.36 3.79 1.27
C ILE A 97 -12.48 5.02 1.09
N PHE A 98 -12.61 5.66 -0.06
CA PHE A 98 -11.85 6.87 -0.41
C PHE A 98 -12.49 8.11 0.19
N SER A 99 -11.63 8.97 0.71
CA SER A 99 -12.00 10.26 1.28
C SER A 99 -11.12 11.37 0.70
N THR A 100 -11.58 12.62 0.78
CA THR A 100 -10.77 13.80 0.44
C THR A 100 -9.49 13.83 1.28
N VAL A 101 -8.41 14.39 0.76
CA VAL A 101 -7.15 14.51 1.50
C VAL A 101 -6.79 15.97 1.81
N ASP A 102 -6.14 16.16 2.95
CA ASP A 102 -5.28 17.33 3.20
C ASP A 102 -3.83 16.88 3.06
N GLU A 103 -3.13 17.42 2.07
CA GLU A 103 -1.71 17.18 1.80
C GLU A 103 -0.85 18.17 2.61
N SER A 104 0.30 17.71 3.12
CA SER A 104 1.25 18.62 3.79
C SER A 104 2.68 18.22 3.51
N GLY A 105 3.21 18.66 2.37
CA GLY A 105 4.58 18.40 1.96
C GLY A 105 4.67 18.14 0.47
N GLU A 106 5.89 17.89 0.01
CA GLU A 106 6.14 17.39 -1.34
C GLU A 106 5.98 15.86 -1.31
N SER A 107 5.19 15.29 -2.21
CA SER A 107 5.17 13.85 -2.42
C SER A 107 6.49 13.39 -3.03
N VAL A 108 6.81 12.10 -2.93
CA VAL A 108 7.98 11.50 -3.57
C VAL A 108 7.83 11.48 -5.10
N GLY A 109 6.63 11.77 -5.63
CA GLY A 109 6.35 11.78 -7.06
C GLY A 109 6.18 10.40 -7.67
N ILE A 110 5.80 9.37 -6.88
CA ILE A 110 5.53 8.04 -7.42
C ILE A 110 4.43 8.10 -8.50
N LYS A 111 4.67 7.51 -9.66
CA LYS A 111 3.77 7.51 -10.81
C LYS A 111 2.96 6.23 -10.92
N ALA A 112 3.58 5.09 -10.63
CA ALA A 112 2.96 3.78 -10.73
C ALA A 112 3.67 2.76 -9.85
N LEU A 113 2.90 1.79 -9.33
CA LEU A 113 3.46 0.53 -8.84
C LEU A 113 3.69 -0.39 -10.03
N THR A 114 4.87 -0.98 -10.13
CA THR A 114 5.23 -1.90 -11.23
C THR A 114 5.09 -3.36 -10.80
N TYR A 115 4.98 -4.27 -11.78
CA TYR A 115 5.12 -5.72 -11.55
C TYR A 115 6.58 -6.15 -11.35
N HIS A 116 7.56 -5.23 -11.39
CA HIS A 116 8.97 -5.59 -11.31
C HIS A 116 9.32 -6.15 -9.93
N GLY A 117 9.53 -7.48 -9.88
CA GLY A 117 9.84 -8.17 -8.63
C GLY A 117 8.66 -8.28 -7.65
N LEU A 118 7.45 -7.86 -8.06
CA LEU A 118 6.26 -7.94 -7.22
C LEU A 118 5.91 -9.41 -6.95
N LYS A 119 6.07 -9.81 -5.69
CA LYS A 119 5.87 -11.19 -5.25
C LYS A 119 5.54 -11.23 -3.77
N VAL A 120 4.47 -11.92 -3.41
CA VAL A 120 4.12 -12.18 -2.03
C VAL A 120 4.76 -13.50 -1.60
N GLU A 121 5.55 -13.44 -0.54
CA GLU A 121 6.24 -14.60 0.03
C GLU A 121 5.89 -14.74 1.51
N GLU A 122 5.78 -15.96 1.99
CA GLU A 122 5.63 -16.25 3.42
C GLU A 122 6.93 -16.85 3.96
N GLU A 123 7.51 -16.21 4.98
CA GLU A 123 8.69 -16.72 5.69
C GLU A 123 8.42 -16.70 7.19
N SER A 124 8.52 -17.87 7.83
CA SER A 124 8.30 -18.03 9.27
C SER A 124 6.95 -17.47 9.77
N GLY A 125 5.89 -17.58 8.97
CA GLY A 125 4.55 -17.10 9.32
C GLY A 125 4.33 -15.61 9.12
N ILE A 126 5.27 -14.92 8.46
CA ILE A 126 5.17 -13.50 8.10
C ILE A 126 5.10 -13.39 6.58
N LEU A 127 4.06 -12.73 6.08
CA LEU A 127 3.98 -12.33 4.69
C LEU A 127 4.90 -11.15 4.44
N ARG A 128 5.58 -11.15 3.31
CA ARG A 128 6.30 -10.00 2.78
C ARG A 128 6.05 -9.84 1.29
N THR A 129 6.16 -8.61 0.80
CA THR A 129 6.12 -8.32 -0.63
C THR A 129 7.12 -7.24 -1.00
N LEU A 130 7.81 -7.44 -2.13
CA LEU A 130 8.61 -6.40 -2.76
C LEU A 130 7.70 -5.53 -3.62
N VAL A 131 7.71 -4.22 -3.37
CA VAL A 131 7.02 -3.23 -4.20
C VAL A 131 8.04 -2.27 -4.80
N VAL A 132 7.94 -2.05 -6.11
CA VAL A 132 8.85 -1.19 -6.88
C VAL A 132 8.03 -0.15 -7.62
N PHE A 133 8.32 1.11 -7.36
CA PHE A 133 7.63 2.25 -7.94
C PHE A 133 8.44 2.89 -9.06
N ASP A 134 7.72 3.30 -10.10
CA ASP A 134 8.19 4.31 -11.06
C ASP A 134 7.99 5.69 -10.42
N VAL A 135 8.98 6.58 -10.54
CA VAL A 135 8.97 7.96 -9.98
C VAL A 135 9.13 9.00 -11.08
#